data_AF-A0A2Z3UVD4-F1
#
_entry.id   AF-A0A2Z3UVD4-F1
#
_cell.length_a   1.000
_cell.length_b   1.000
_cell.length_c   1.000
_cell.angle_alpha   90.00
_cell.angle_beta   90.00
_cell.angle_gamma   90.00
#
_symmetry.space_group_name_H-M   'P 1'
#
loop_
_entity.id
_entity.type
_entity.pdbx_description
1 polymer ?
#
loop_
_entity_poly.entity_id
_entity_poly.type
_entity_poly.pdbx_seq_one_letter_code
_entity_poly.pdbx_strand_id
1 'polypeptide(L)'
;MTTRTGEKLEARVEVNRGGPGNPLSDEEPTRKFHDNAVRSLPEERAAEIAARTLALPDAQSIEDLTALPTSAGEYRGRDGYRFRTA
;
A
#
# COMPACT_ATOMS: atom_id res chain seq x y z
N MET A 1 21.67 -19.74 1.01
CA MET A 1 21.13 -20.46 2.17
C MET A 1 21.77 -21.84 2.22
N THR A 2 22.11 -22.37 3.40
CA THR A 2 22.67 -23.73 3.53
C THR A 2 21.63 -24.65 4.17
N THR A 3 21.41 -25.82 3.60
CA THR A 3 20.46 -26.81 4.14
C THR A 3 21.07 -27.57 5.33
N ARG A 4 20.25 -28.30 6.09
CA ARG A 4 20.72 -29.15 7.20
C ARG A 4 21.68 -30.26 6.76
N THR A 5 21.62 -30.65 5.49
CA THR A 5 22.51 -31.65 4.89
C THR A 5 23.78 -31.02 4.32
N GLY A 6 23.97 -29.70 4.48
CA GLY A 6 25.17 -28.97 4.08
C GLY A 6 25.16 -28.43 2.64
N GLU A 7 24.08 -28.64 1.88
CA GLU A 7 23.95 -28.13 0.51
C GLU A 7 23.81 -26.60 0.51
N LYS A 8 24.51 -25.92 -0.41
CA LYS A 8 24.38 -24.47 -0.63
C LYS A 8 23.39 -24.17 -1.74
N LEU A 9 22.35 -23.42 -1.42
CA LEU A 9 21.36 -22.89 -2.34
C LEU A 9 21.58 -21.39 -2.53
N GLU A 10 21.81 -20.97 -3.76
CA GLU A 10 21.97 -19.56 -4.13
C GLU A 10 20.95 -19.18 -5.20
N ALA A 11 20.35 -18.00 -5.05
CA ALA A 11 19.42 -17.44 -6.01
C ALA A 11 19.83 -16.00 -6.31
N ARG A 12 19.83 -15.63 -7.59
CA ARG A 12 20.14 -14.29 -8.05
C ARG A 12 18.97 -13.76 -8.87
N VAL A 13 18.52 -12.56 -8.54
CA VAL A 13 17.43 -11.87 -9.23
C VAL A 13 18.01 -10.63 -9.86
N GLU A 14 18.13 -10.63 -11.19
CA GLU A 14 18.71 -9.51 -11.94
C GLU A 14 17.74 -8.32 -12.03
N VAL A 15 16.43 -8.58 -12.08
CA VAL A 15 15.39 -7.55 -12.11
C VAL A 15 14.25 -7.92 -11.15
N ASN A 16 14.08 -7.11 -10.11
CA ASN A 16 13.02 -7.29 -9.12
C ASN A 16 11.66 -6.90 -9.69
N ARG A 17 10.62 -7.63 -9.27
CA ARG A 17 9.22 -7.30 -9.56
C ARG A 17 8.82 -5.96 -8.91
N GLY A 18 8.10 -5.14 -9.65
CA GLY A 18 7.71 -3.77 -9.29
C GLY A 18 8.71 -2.69 -9.68
N GLY A 19 9.83 -3.05 -10.30
CA GLY A 19 10.73 -2.08 -10.93
C GLY A 19 10.34 -1.78 -12.39
N PRO A 20 10.93 -0.73 -13.02
CA PRO A 20 10.65 -0.39 -14.42
C PRO A 20 10.92 -1.52 -15.42
N GLY A 21 11.86 -2.42 -15.10
CA GLY A 21 12.19 -3.60 -15.94
C GLY A 21 11.34 -4.84 -15.66
N ASN A 22 10.45 -4.82 -14.67
CA ASN A 22 9.51 -5.89 -14.34
C ASN A 22 8.33 -5.28 -13.55
N PRO A 23 7.47 -4.46 -14.19
CA PRO A 23 6.42 -3.72 -13.50
C PRO A 23 5.32 -4.64 -12.95
N LEU A 24 4.59 -4.15 -11.95
CA LEU A 24 3.36 -4.78 -11.48
C LEU A 24 2.22 -4.48 -12.46
N SER A 25 1.21 -5.35 -12.54
CA SER A 25 -0.07 -4.99 -13.14
C SER A 25 -0.88 -4.10 -12.18
N ASP A 26 -1.88 -3.37 -12.66
CA ASP A 26 -2.66 -2.43 -11.81
C ASP A 26 -3.41 -3.13 -10.67
N GLU A 27 -3.78 -4.40 -10.83
CA GLU A 27 -4.44 -5.18 -9.78
C GLU A 27 -3.51 -5.43 -8.57
N GLU A 28 -2.20 -5.46 -8.78
CA GLU A 28 -1.26 -5.84 -7.73
C GLU A 28 -0.96 -4.73 -6.72
N PRO A 29 -0.69 -3.47 -7.13
CA PRO A 29 -0.72 -2.33 -6.25
C PRO A 29 -2.07 -2.15 -5.57
N THR A 30 -3.17 -2.39 -6.27
CA THR A 30 -4.54 -2.28 -5.70
C THR A 30 -4.73 -3.25 -4.53
N ARG A 31 -4.40 -4.52 -4.71
CA ARG A 31 -4.45 -5.53 -3.65
C ARG A 31 -3.52 -5.19 -2.49
N LYS A 32 -2.28 -4.79 -2.78
CA LYS A 32 -1.31 -4.37 -1.74
C LYS A 32 -1.80 -3.15 -0.97
N PHE A 33 -2.42 -2.19 -1.65
CA PHE A 33 -3.00 -1.01 -1.03
C PHE A 33 -4.13 -1.42 -0.08
N HIS A 34 -5.06 -2.25 -0.55
CA HIS A 34 -6.16 -2.78 0.24
C HIS A 34 -5.66 -3.44 1.55
N ASP A 35 -4.72 -4.39 1.46
CA ASP A 35 -4.15 -5.09 2.62
C ASP A 35 -3.51 -4.18 3.68
N ASN A 36 -3.01 -3.01 3.25
CA ASN A 36 -2.45 -2.01 4.16
C ASN A 36 -3.53 -1.07 4.71
N ALA A 37 -4.46 -0.63 3.86
CA ALA A 37 -5.47 0.37 4.20
C ALA A 37 -6.50 -0.18 5.21
N VAL A 38 -6.92 -1.44 5.09
CA VAL A 38 -7.89 -2.06 6.00
C VAL A 38 -7.37 -2.22 7.44
N ARG A 39 -6.07 -1.99 7.69
CA ARG A 39 -5.49 -1.95 9.03
C ARG A 39 -5.88 -0.69 9.81
N SER A 40 -6.28 0.36 9.10
CA SER A 40 -6.57 1.69 9.67
C SER A 40 -7.92 2.26 9.24
N LEU A 41 -8.54 1.70 8.20
CA LEU A 41 -9.79 2.17 7.60
C LEU A 41 -10.79 1.02 7.43
N PRO A 42 -12.10 1.30 7.41
CA PRO A 42 -13.09 0.33 6.94
C PRO A 42 -12.80 -0.15 5.51
N GLU A 43 -13.13 -1.41 5.22
CA GLU A 43 -12.88 -2.06 3.93
C GLU A 43 -13.47 -1.28 2.74
N GLU A 44 -14.71 -0.83 2.88
CA GLU A 44 -15.42 0.00 1.88
C GLU A 44 -14.67 1.29 1.57
N ARG A 45 -14.10 1.94 2.61
CA ARG A 45 -13.32 3.17 2.46
C ARG A 45 -11.98 2.90 1.77
N ALA A 46 -11.33 1.80 2.10
CA ALA A 46 -10.10 1.36 1.42
C ALA A 46 -10.37 1.08 -0.07
N ALA A 47 -11.45 0.38 -0.39
CA ALA A 47 -11.86 0.11 -1.76
C ALA A 47 -12.14 1.40 -2.53
N GLU A 48 -12.84 2.36 -1.91
CA GLU A 48 -13.16 3.63 -2.56
C GLU A 48 -11.94 4.52 -2.82
N ILE A 49 -10.97 4.55 -1.89
CA ILE A 49 -9.70 5.24 -2.10
C ILE A 49 -8.95 4.64 -3.29
N ALA A 50 -8.89 3.30 -3.38
CA ALA A 50 -8.22 2.62 -4.48
C ALA A 50 -8.86 2.96 -5.83
N ALA A 51 -10.19 2.88 -5.93
CA ALA A 51 -10.93 3.18 -7.15
C ALA A 51 -10.71 4.64 -7.60
N ARG A 52 -10.84 5.62 -6.69
CA ARG A 52 -10.63 7.04 -7.01
C ARG A 52 -9.18 7.35 -7.36
N THR A 53 -8.21 6.65 -6.75
CA THR A 53 -6.78 6.80 -7.10
C THR A 53 -6.50 6.32 -8.51
N LEU A 54 -7.06 5.18 -8.92
CA LEU A 54 -6.89 4.67 -10.28
C LEU A 54 -7.56 5.57 -11.34
N ALA A 55 -8.68 6.21 -10.98
CA ALA A 55 -9.41 7.14 -11.86
C ALA A 55 -8.83 8.57 -11.88
N LEU A 56 -7.73 8.86 -11.16
CA LEU A 56 -7.13 10.20 -11.10
C LEU A 56 -6.80 10.83 -12.47
N PRO A 57 -6.32 10.08 -13.48
CA PRO A 57 -6.05 10.67 -14.80
C PRO A 57 -7.26 11.35 -15.44
N ASP A 58 -8.47 10.89 -15.11
CA ASP A 58 -9.74 11.40 -15.66
C ASP A 58 -10.47 12.34 -14.69
N ALA A 59 -9.98 12.48 -13.46
CA ALA A 59 -10.62 13.26 -12.42
C ALA A 59 -10.47 14.78 -12.66
N GLN A 60 -11.56 15.52 -12.50
CA GLN A 60 -11.56 16.99 -12.58
C GLN A 60 -11.12 17.66 -11.27
N SER A 61 -11.13 16.93 -10.15
CA SER A 61 -10.78 17.41 -8.82
C SER A 61 -10.31 16.25 -7.93
N ILE A 62 -9.48 16.57 -6.94
CA ILE A 62 -9.00 15.62 -5.93
C ILE A 62 -9.73 15.74 -4.59
N GLU A 63 -10.62 16.73 -4.43
CA GLU A 63 -11.29 17.02 -3.15
C GLU A 63 -11.96 15.78 -2.56
N ASP A 64 -12.71 15.11 -3.42
CA ASP A 64 -13.38 13.83 -3.22
C ASP A 64 -12.46 12.71 -2.73
N LEU A 65 -11.23 12.62 -3.27
CA LEU A 65 -10.23 11.66 -2.82
C LEU A 65 -9.64 12.09 -1.47
N THR A 66 -9.36 13.38 -1.27
CA THR A 66 -8.73 13.89 -0.04
C THR A 66 -9.64 13.85 1.19
N ALA A 67 -10.96 13.77 1.00
CA ALA A 67 -11.92 13.60 2.10
C ALA A 67 -11.88 12.20 2.75
N LEU A 68 -11.40 11.18 2.01
CA LEU A 68 -11.48 9.76 2.41
C LEU A 68 -10.43 9.26 3.42
N PRO A 69 -9.16 9.71 3.42
CA PRO A 69 -8.11 9.17 4.28
C PRO A 69 -8.22 9.58 5.76
N THR A 70 -9.29 10.26 6.17
CA THR A 70 -9.48 10.71 7.55
C THR A 70 -9.78 9.50 8.44
N SER A 71 -8.77 9.06 9.19
CA SER A 71 -8.96 8.10 10.28
C SER A 71 -9.58 8.80 11.49
N ALA A 72 -10.66 8.26 12.06
CA ALA A 72 -11.10 8.61 13.41
C ALA A 72 -10.15 8.07 14.51
N GLY A 73 -9.01 7.48 14.16
CA GLY A 73 -8.08 6.81 15.07
C GLY A 73 -6.77 7.57 15.24
N GLU A 74 -6.44 7.90 16.48
CA GLU A 74 -5.13 8.42 16.88
C GLU A 74 -4.00 7.54 16.32
N TYR A 75 -3.14 8.13 15.49
CA TYR A 75 -1.87 7.49 15.12
C TYR A 75 -1.00 7.35 16.37
N ARG A 76 -0.93 6.15 16.95
CA ARG A 76 0.10 5.79 17.95
C ARG A 76 1.34 5.35 17.19
N GLY A 77 2.19 6.31 16.83
CA GLY A 77 3.52 6.03 16.32
C GLY A 77 4.31 5.14 17.28
N ARG A 78 5.22 4.34 16.74
CA ARG A 78 6.10 3.42 17.50
C ARG A 78 7.04 4.15 18.49
N ASP A 79 7.05 5.48 18.46
CA ASP A 79 7.72 6.39 19.39
C ASP A 79 6.78 7.55 19.81
N GLY A 80 5.78 7.28 20.64
CA GLY A 80 5.22 8.23 21.63
C GLY A 80 4.65 9.60 21.23
N TYR A 81 4.72 10.05 19.97
CA TYR A 81 4.23 11.38 19.57
C TYR A 81 2.79 11.31 19.08
N ARG A 82 1.88 11.96 19.84
CA ARG A 82 0.49 12.19 19.45
C ARG A 82 0.40 13.46 18.60
N PHE A 83 0.01 13.33 17.34
CA PHE A 83 -0.54 14.46 16.58
C PHE A 83 -2.06 14.45 16.75
N ARG A 84 -2.61 15.53 17.34
CA ARG A 84 -4.04 15.84 17.28
C ARG A 84 -4.28 16.70 16.05
N THR A 85 -5.14 16.24 15.14
CA THR A 85 -5.74 17.12 14.13
C THR A 85 -6.84 17.92 14.83
N ALA A 86 -6.82 19.24 14.62
CA ALA A 86 -7.82 20.19 15.08
C ALA A 86 -9.13 20.05 14.28
#